data_AF-A0A2E5HG92-F1
#
_entry.id   AF-A0A2E5HG92-F1
#
_cell.length_a   1.000
_cell.length_b   1.000
_cell.length_c   1.000
_cell.angle_alpha   90.00
_cell.angle_beta   90.00
_cell.angle_gamma   90.00
#
_symmetry.space_group_name_H-M   'P 1'
#
loop_
_entity.id
_entity.type
_entity.pdbx_description
1 polymer ?
#
loop_
_entity_poly.entity_id
_entity_poly.type
_entity_poly.pdbx_seq_one_letter_code
_entity_poly.pdbx_strand_id
1 'polypeptide(L)'
;MKIGVLLGGNSAEREVSLSSGKAISAACKELGHDVLDLDPQFDMKLLVPDLLTVDLVFNGLHGGDGENGVIPGFLQSLGVKYTGSKTEASAICMDKRISKALVHRKDLLTPNWVSLANNDPLPSVGDMVFPVVIKPNDQGSTIGLTVVKGESELDAAIELARQFANVVLIEEFIVGKEITVTVIGDKAYPIVEIVPSHGLYDYECKYNKGMTEYFCPANIDKDLTKAIQKSALKIHKLLGCRHYSRVDFRLDKNGRAWFLELNTLPGMTETSLVPKAAKASGLSFPELIQTIINEALENR
;
A
#
# COMPACT_ATOMS: atom_id res chain seq x y z
N MET A 1 -16.97 22.21 3.09
CA MET A 1 -15.92 22.27 2.06
C MET A 1 -16.44 21.58 0.81
N LYS A 2 -15.95 22.00 -0.35
CA LYS A 2 -16.13 21.30 -1.62
C LYS A 2 -14.96 20.34 -1.81
N ILE A 3 -15.23 19.04 -1.89
CA ILE A 3 -14.22 17.99 -1.98
C ILE A 3 -14.31 17.33 -3.35
N GLY A 4 -13.20 17.28 -4.07
CA GLY A 4 -13.07 16.43 -5.25
C GLY A 4 -12.63 15.03 -4.84
N VAL A 5 -13.34 13.98 -5.22
CA VAL A 5 -12.92 12.60 -4.97
C VAL A 5 -12.42 12.01 -6.29
N LEU A 6 -11.12 11.73 -6.38
CA LEU A 6 -10.57 11.01 -7.53
C LEU A 6 -10.91 9.52 -7.40
N LEU A 7 -11.47 8.95 -8.46
CA LEU A 7 -11.87 7.56 -8.52
C LEU A 7 -11.87 7.03 -9.96
N GLY A 8 -11.83 5.72 -10.14
CA GLY A 8 -11.65 5.12 -11.46
C GLY A 8 -10.20 5.21 -11.94
N GLY A 9 -9.93 6.01 -12.97
CA GLY A 9 -8.65 6.03 -13.69
C GLY A 9 -8.52 4.92 -14.74
N ASN A 10 -7.33 4.71 -15.27
CA ASN A 10 -7.07 3.79 -16.39
C ASN A 10 -6.19 2.58 -16.02
N SER A 11 -5.94 2.34 -14.73
CA SER A 11 -5.15 1.21 -14.25
C SER A 11 -5.92 -0.12 -14.34
N ALA A 12 -5.21 -1.24 -14.20
CA ALA A 12 -5.82 -2.55 -14.05
C ALA A 12 -6.72 -2.67 -12.80
N GLU A 13 -6.58 -1.75 -11.83
CA GLU A 13 -7.29 -1.73 -10.55
C GLU A 13 -8.49 -0.75 -10.56
N ARG A 14 -8.93 -0.31 -11.75
CA ARG A 14 -10.04 0.65 -11.94
C ARG A 14 -11.30 0.30 -11.14
N GLU A 15 -11.75 -0.96 -11.16
CA GLU A 15 -12.98 -1.34 -10.45
C GLU A 15 -12.86 -1.21 -8.92
N VAL A 16 -11.66 -1.51 -8.38
CA VAL A 16 -11.35 -1.32 -6.95
C VAL A 16 -11.32 0.17 -6.60
N SER A 17 -10.76 0.98 -7.49
CA SER A 17 -10.74 2.45 -7.42
C SER A 17 -12.14 3.06 -7.46
N LEU A 18 -13.00 2.63 -8.39
CA LEU A 18 -14.42 3.06 -8.44
C LEU A 18 -15.16 2.72 -7.14
N SER A 19 -14.96 1.51 -6.61
CA SER A 19 -15.59 1.06 -5.38
C SER A 19 -15.11 1.88 -4.16
N SER A 20 -13.79 2.06 -4.02
CA SER A 20 -13.19 2.87 -2.95
C SER A 20 -13.66 4.33 -3.02
N GLY A 21 -13.60 4.92 -4.21
CA GLY A 21 -14.00 6.31 -4.45
C GLY A 21 -15.47 6.57 -4.13
N LYS A 22 -16.37 5.66 -4.53
CA LYS A 22 -17.80 5.77 -4.19
C LYS A 22 -18.03 5.70 -2.68
N ALA A 23 -17.32 4.84 -1.96
CA ALA A 23 -17.40 4.77 -0.50
C ALA A 23 -16.92 6.09 0.14
N ILE A 24 -15.78 6.62 -0.30
CA ILE A 24 -15.25 7.91 0.15
C ILE A 24 -16.24 9.05 -0.13
N SER A 25 -16.78 9.11 -1.35
CA SER A 25 -17.76 10.11 -1.77
C SER A 25 -19.01 10.10 -0.90
N ALA A 26 -19.56 8.91 -0.62
CA ALA A 26 -20.70 8.74 0.27
C ALA A 26 -20.40 9.22 1.69
N ALA A 27 -19.23 8.86 2.25
CA ALA A 27 -18.80 9.31 3.57
C ALA A 27 -18.62 10.84 3.64
N CYS A 28 -18.01 11.46 2.64
CA CYS A 28 -17.87 12.91 2.56
C CYS A 28 -19.25 13.61 2.52
N LYS A 29 -20.22 13.06 1.79
CA LYS A 29 -21.60 13.58 1.74
C LYS A 29 -22.30 13.44 3.10
N GLU A 30 -22.13 12.31 3.77
CA GLU A 30 -22.67 12.08 5.13
C GLU A 30 -22.10 13.07 6.15
N LEU A 31 -20.82 13.44 6.03
CA LEU A 31 -20.16 14.46 6.83
C LEU A 31 -20.59 15.91 6.48
N GLY A 32 -21.49 16.10 5.51
CA GLY A 32 -22.00 17.41 5.11
C GLY A 32 -21.09 18.20 4.18
N HIS A 33 -20.17 17.54 3.46
CA HIS A 33 -19.37 18.18 2.42
C HIS A 33 -20.11 18.24 1.09
N ASP A 34 -19.81 19.25 0.27
CA ASP A 34 -20.16 19.27 -1.15
C ASP A 34 -19.13 18.41 -1.90
N VAL A 35 -19.56 17.47 -2.74
CA VAL A 35 -18.66 16.43 -3.27
C VAL A 35 -18.79 16.33 -4.79
N LEU A 36 -17.65 16.40 -5.47
CA LEU A 36 -17.51 16.13 -6.90
C LEU A 36 -16.74 14.83 -7.10
N ASP A 37 -17.35 13.88 -7.80
CA ASP A 37 -16.69 12.65 -8.22
C ASP A 37 -15.91 12.93 -9.53
N LEU A 38 -14.62 12.66 -9.54
CA LEU A 38 -13.68 13.06 -10.59
C LEU A 38 -12.95 11.83 -11.13
N ASP A 39 -13.25 11.43 -12.38
CA ASP A 39 -12.65 10.23 -12.99
C ASP A 39 -11.65 10.59 -14.11
N PRO A 40 -10.34 10.36 -13.92
CA PRO A 40 -9.32 10.70 -14.90
C PRO A 40 -9.13 9.61 -15.98
N GLN A 41 -10.14 8.76 -16.23
CA GLN A 41 -10.07 7.65 -17.19
C GLN A 41 -9.44 8.03 -18.54
N PHE A 42 -9.80 9.18 -19.09
CA PHE A 42 -9.36 9.62 -20.41
C PHE A 42 -8.14 10.55 -20.35
N ASP A 43 -8.20 11.60 -19.55
CA ASP A 43 -7.10 12.52 -19.32
C ASP A 43 -7.36 13.34 -18.05
N MET A 44 -6.39 13.35 -17.13
CA MET A 44 -6.44 14.14 -15.90
C MET A 44 -6.58 15.65 -16.18
N LYS A 45 -6.06 16.15 -17.32
CA LYS A 45 -6.14 17.57 -17.68
C LYS A 45 -7.57 18.07 -17.92
N LEU A 46 -8.47 17.18 -18.35
CA LEU A 46 -9.87 17.53 -18.57
C LEU A 46 -10.58 17.91 -17.26
N LEU A 47 -10.05 17.45 -16.12
CA LEU A 47 -10.61 17.70 -14.80
C LEU A 47 -10.10 19.01 -14.18
N VAL A 48 -9.14 19.71 -14.82
CA VAL A 48 -8.54 20.93 -14.26
C VAL A 48 -9.58 21.99 -13.89
N PRO A 49 -10.59 22.31 -14.74
CA PRO A 49 -11.60 23.30 -14.36
C PRO A 49 -12.28 22.95 -13.03
N ASP A 50 -12.64 21.67 -12.82
CA ASP A 50 -13.30 21.23 -11.58
C ASP A 50 -12.34 21.20 -10.39
N LEU A 51 -11.10 20.71 -10.60
CA LEU A 51 -10.06 20.63 -9.57
C LEU A 51 -9.70 22.00 -8.99
N LEU A 52 -9.80 23.08 -9.78
CA LEU A 52 -9.54 24.44 -9.30
C LEU A 52 -10.71 25.03 -8.48
N THR A 53 -11.87 24.35 -8.44
CA THR A 53 -13.03 24.80 -7.65
C THR A 53 -13.13 24.14 -6.28
N VAL A 54 -12.36 23.08 -6.01
CA VAL A 54 -12.46 22.30 -4.76
C VAL A 54 -11.47 22.81 -3.71
N ASP A 55 -11.83 22.65 -2.44
CA ASP A 55 -10.98 23.01 -1.29
C ASP A 55 -9.90 21.94 -1.04
N LEU A 56 -10.21 20.69 -1.37
CA LEU A 56 -9.38 19.50 -1.15
C LEU A 56 -9.74 18.41 -2.17
N VAL A 57 -8.73 17.68 -2.63
CA VAL A 57 -8.89 16.44 -3.40
C VAL A 57 -8.62 15.24 -2.52
N PHE A 58 -9.61 14.36 -2.36
CA PHE A 58 -9.39 13.03 -1.80
C PHE A 58 -8.93 12.10 -2.93
N ASN A 59 -7.68 11.63 -2.89
CA ASN A 59 -7.20 10.66 -3.87
C ASN A 59 -7.68 9.25 -3.50
N GLY A 60 -8.68 8.74 -4.23
CA GLY A 60 -9.22 7.39 -4.08
C GLY A 60 -8.86 6.45 -5.24
N LEU A 61 -7.86 6.81 -6.05
CA LEU A 61 -7.34 5.98 -7.14
C LEU A 61 -6.63 4.73 -6.62
N HIS A 62 -6.42 3.75 -7.50
CA HIS A 62 -5.65 2.53 -7.21
C HIS A 62 -4.76 2.19 -8.39
N GLY A 63 -3.52 1.81 -8.10
CA GLY A 63 -2.50 1.46 -9.09
C GLY A 63 -2.09 2.60 -10.03
N GLY A 64 -1.05 2.35 -10.84
CA GLY A 64 -0.56 3.26 -11.87
C GLY A 64 -0.30 4.69 -11.36
N ASP A 65 -0.76 5.67 -12.12
CA ASP A 65 -0.52 7.11 -11.88
C ASP A 65 -1.10 7.62 -10.55
N GLY A 66 -2.10 6.91 -10.00
CA GLY A 66 -2.68 7.25 -8.71
C GLY A 66 -1.71 7.06 -7.54
N GLU A 67 -0.83 6.05 -7.63
CA GLU A 67 0.02 5.58 -6.52
C GLU A 67 1.50 5.87 -6.71
N ASN A 68 1.96 6.01 -7.96
CA ASN A 68 3.38 6.15 -8.29
C ASN A 68 3.94 7.57 -8.12
N GLY A 69 3.09 8.55 -7.79
CA GLY A 69 3.46 9.95 -7.59
C GLY A 69 3.13 10.91 -8.75
N VAL A 70 2.67 10.41 -9.90
CA VAL A 70 2.27 11.22 -11.06
C VAL A 70 1.08 12.13 -10.71
N ILE A 71 -0.03 11.55 -10.22
CA ILE A 71 -1.20 12.34 -9.82
C ILE A 71 -0.91 13.27 -8.63
N PRO A 72 -0.24 12.82 -7.55
CA PRO A 72 0.23 13.73 -6.49
C PRO A 72 1.03 14.94 -7.02
N GLY A 73 1.91 14.72 -8.00
CA GLY A 73 2.74 15.77 -8.59
C GLY A 73 1.93 16.75 -9.43
N PHE A 74 0.97 16.23 -10.19
CA PHE A 74 0.01 17.04 -10.94
C PHE A 74 -0.82 17.93 -10.01
N LEU A 75 -1.42 17.37 -8.95
CA LEU A 75 -2.18 18.14 -7.97
C LEU A 75 -1.32 19.20 -7.27
N GLN A 76 -0.07 18.86 -6.94
CA GLN A 76 0.88 19.80 -6.34
C GLN A 76 1.20 20.97 -7.28
N SER A 77 1.37 20.71 -8.58
CA SER A 77 1.61 21.77 -9.58
C SER A 77 0.44 22.75 -9.73
N LEU A 78 -0.78 22.29 -9.47
CA LEU A 78 -1.99 23.13 -9.49
C LEU A 78 -2.20 23.89 -8.16
N GLY A 79 -1.39 23.61 -7.14
CA GLY A 79 -1.54 24.20 -5.81
C GLY A 79 -2.78 23.70 -5.05
N VAL A 80 -3.40 22.61 -5.51
CA VAL A 80 -4.58 22.01 -4.90
C VAL A 80 -4.17 21.16 -3.70
N LYS A 81 -4.87 21.27 -2.57
CA LYS A 81 -4.63 20.39 -1.42
C LYS A 81 -5.12 18.98 -1.74
N TYR A 82 -4.42 17.94 -1.29
CA TYR A 82 -4.85 16.57 -1.53
C TYR A 82 -4.47 15.60 -0.40
N THR A 83 -5.20 14.48 -0.28
CA THR A 83 -4.92 13.40 0.67
C THR A 83 -3.82 12.46 0.18
N GLY A 84 -3.15 11.77 1.12
CA GLY A 84 -2.04 10.86 0.80
C GLY A 84 -0.67 11.55 0.65
N SER A 85 0.31 10.78 0.16
CA SER A 85 1.73 11.15 0.13
C SER A 85 2.12 12.03 -1.07
N LYS A 86 3.25 12.75 -0.99
CA LYS A 86 3.81 13.53 -2.13
C LYS A 86 4.42 12.60 -3.18
N THR A 87 4.72 13.14 -4.36
CA THR A 87 5.37 12.44 -5.46
C THR A 87 6.59 11.63 -5.03
N GLU A 88 7.48 12.22 -4.24
CA GLU A 88 8.74 11.58 -3.86
C GLU A 88 8.49 10.34 -3.00
N ALA A 89 7.62 10.47 -1.98
CA ALA A 89 7.28 9.37 -1.09
C ALA A 89 6.50 8.26 -1.81
N SER A 90 5.55 8.63 -2.67
CA SER A 90 4.82 7.69 -3.52
C SER A 90 5.75 6.90 -4.44
N ALA A 91 6.67 7.57 -5.13
CA ALA A 91 7.65 6.92 -6.00
C ALA A 91 8.61 6.00 -5.21
N ILE A 92 9.11 6.46 -4.05
CA ILE A 92 9.98 5.67 -3.18
C ILE A 92 9.28 4.41 -2.69
N CYS A 93 8.00 4.50 -2.30
CA CYS A 93 7.26 3.38 -1.75
C CYS A 93 6.81 2.40 -2.83
N MET A 94 6.58 2.88 -4.05
CA MET A 94 6.33 2.01 -5.21
C MET A 94 7.56 1.17 -5.58
N ASP A 95 8.76 1.75 -5.52
CA ASP A 95 10.02 1.01 -5.72
C ASP A 95 10.41 0.23 -4.45
N LYS A 96 10.08 -1.07 -4.41
CA LYS A 96 10.36 -1.95 -3.27
C LYS A 96 11.85 -2.03 -2.93
N ARG A 97 12.74 -2.07 -3.92
CA ARG A 97 14.20 -2.07 -3.71
C ARG A 97 14.64 -0.79 -2.99
N ILE A 98 14.16 0.38 -3.40
CA ILE A 98 14.53 1.66 -2.78
C ILE A 98 13.98 1.75 -1.35
N SER A 99 12.69 1.51 -1.16
CA SER A 99 12.07 1.56 0.17
C SER A 99 12.74 0.58 1.14
N LYS A 100 13.02 -0.65 0.71
CA LYS A 100 13.77 -1.65 1.51
C LYS A 100 15.19 -1.18 1.84
N ALA A 101 15.92 -0.61 0.87
CA ALA A 101 17.27 -0.09 1.12
C ALA A 101 17.27 1.01 2.19
N LEU A 102 16.28 1.91 2.17
CA LEU A 102 16.15 2.97 3.18
C LEU A 102 15.80 2.41 4.56
N VAL A 103 14.86 1.48 4.64
CA VAL A 103 14.46 0.80 5.88
C VAL A 103 15.64 0.02 6.48
N HIS A 104 16.34 -0.76 5.66
CA HIS A 104 17.51 -1.55 6.06
C HIS A 104 18.65 -0.66 6.60
N ARG A 105 18.94 0.47 5.93
CA ARG A 105 19.95 1.47 6.38
C ARG A 105 19.62 2.13 7.73
N LYS A 106 18.40 1.97 8.25
CA LYS A 106 17.96 2.46 9.56
C LYS A 106 17.83 1.34 10.59
N ASP A 107 18.48 0.21 10.34
CA ASP A 107 18.52 -0.99 11.17
C ASP A 107 17.12 -1.57 11.46
N LEU A 108 16.19 -1.34 10.53
CA LEU A 108 14.87 -1.95 10.55
C LEU A 108 14.89 -3.19 9.66
N LEU A 109 14.24 -4.24 10.14
CA LEU A 109 14.25 -5.54 9.46
C LEU A 109 13.44 -5.50 8.17
N THR A 110 14.02 -6.02 7.11
CA THR A 110 13.37 -6.37 5.85
C THR A 110 14.08 -7.61 5.30
N PRO A 111 13.40 -8.52 4.59
CA PRO A 111 14.03 -9.74 4.07
C PRO A 111 15.23 -9.39 3.19
N ASN A 112 16.32 -10.15 3.31
CA ASN A 112 17.47 -10.04 2.40
C ASN A 112 17.00 -10.19 0.96
N TRP A 113 17.59 -9.42 0.03
CA TRP A 113 17.13 -9.43 -1.34
C TRP A 113 18.26 -9.26 -2.36
N VAL A 114 18.02 -9.78 -3.55
CA VAL A 114 18.78 -9.51 -4.78
C VAL A 114 17.84 -8.79 -5.75
N SER A 115 18.38 -7.82 -6.48
CA SER A 115 17.65 -7.09 -7.53
C SER A 115 18.21 -7.50 -8.88
N LEU A 116 17.35 -7.85 -9.83
CA LEU A 116 17.75 -8.23 -11.19
C LEU A 116 17.04 -7.33 -12.20
N ALA A 117 17.81 -6.54 -12.95
CA ALA A 117 17.32 -5.89 -14.16
C ALA A 117 17.19 -6.90 -15.31
N ASN A 118 16.50 -6.50 -16.39
CA ASN A 118 16.26 -7.37 -17.56
C ASN A 118 17.54 -8.00 -18.15
N ASN A 119 18.68 -7.31 -18.10
CA ASN A 119 19.95 -7.78 -18.68
C ASN A 119 20.93 -8.33 -17.64
N ASP A 120 20.56 -8.37 -16.36
CA ASP A 120 21.44 -8.89 -15.32
C ASP A 120 21.55 -10.41 -15.45
N PRO A 121 22.75 -10.98 -15.22
CA PRO A 121 22.91 -12.43 -15.19
C PRO A 121 22.09 -13.02 -14.05
N LEU A 122 21.59 -14.24 -14.26
CA LEU A 122 20.93 -14.96 -13.19
C LEU A 122 21.94 -15.23 -12.05
N PRO A 123 21.52 -15.04 -10.80
CA PRO A 123 22.36 -15.33 -9.64
C PRO A 123 22.76 -16.80 -9.58
N SER A 124 23.95 -17.09 -9.05
CA SER A 124 24.35 -18.48 -8.80
C SER A 124 23.45 -19.08 -7.73
N VAL A 125 22.90 -20.26 -8.02
CA VAL A 125 21.95 -20.93 -7.13
C VAL A 125 22.61 -21.42 -5.84
N GLY A 126 23.93 -21.69 -5.87
CA GLY A 126 24.68 -22.20 -4.73
C GLY A 126 24.65 -21.31 -3.48
N ASP A 127 24.38 -20.01 -3.66
CA ASP A 127 24.32 -19.04 -2.56
C ASP A 127 22.88 -18.79 -2.05
N MET A 128 21.87 -19.41 -2.67
CA MET A 128 20.46 -19.21 -2.28
C MET A 128 19.98 -20.21 -1.23
N VAL A 129 19.23 -19.70 -0.25
CA VAL A 129 18.51 -20.52 0.72
C VAL A 129 17.03 -20.49 0.39
N PHE A 130 16.50 -21.61 -0.10
CA PHE A 130 15.08 -21.76 -0.42
C PHE A 130 14.23 -22.05 0.84
N PRO A 131 12.92 -21.69 0.83
CA PRO A 131 12.22 -21.00 -0.26
C PRO A 131 12.60 -19.51 -0.38
N VAL A 132 12.41 -18.96 -1.57
CA VAL A 132 12.55 -17.52 -1.87
C VAL A 132 11.26 -16.96 -2.45
N VAL A 133 11.05 -15.66 -2.34
CA VAL A 133 9.95 -14.94 -3.00
C VAL A 133 10.52 -14.20 -4.19
N ILE A 134 9.97 -14.44 -5.38
CA ILE A 134 10.30 -13.68 -6.59
C ILE A 134 9.12 -12.77 -6.90
N LYS A 135 9.35 -11.47 -7.06
CA LYS A 135 8.28 -10.50 -7.31
C LYS A 135 8.74 -9.32 -8.16
N PRO A 136 7.83 -8.68 -8.93
CA PRO A 136 8.11 -7.42 -9.59
C PRO A 136 8.40 -6.32 -8.56
N ASN A 137 9.32 -5.41 -8.90
CA ASN A 137 9.77 -4.37 -7.97
C ASN A 137 8.71 -3.28 -7.70
N ASP A 138 7.88 -2.97 -8.68
CA ASP A 138 7.00 -1.80 -8.73
C ASP A 138 5.53 -2.14 -9.01
N GLN A 139 5.12 -3.36 -8.67
CA GLN A 139 3.72 -3.80 -8.76
C GLN A 139 3.07 -3.94 -7.38
N GLY A 140 1.75 -3.71 -7.35
CA GLY A 140 0.88 -4.00 -6.21
C GLY A 140 0.17 -5.35 -6.35
N SER A 141 -0.76 -5.62 -5.42
CA SER A 141 -1.76 -6.71 -5.56
C SER A 141 -1.20 -8.12 -5.85
N THR A 142 0.05 -8.41 -5.47
CA THR A 142 0.73 -9.72 -5.64
C THR A 142 0.87 -10.14 -7.12
N ILE A 143 0.76 -9.20 -8.06
CA ILE A 143 0.89 -9.48 -9.49
C ILE A 143 2.34 -9.93 -9.78
N GLY A 144 2.49 -11.05 -10.49
CA GLY A 144 3.78 -11.61 -10.88
C GLY A 144 4.63 -12.19 -9.73
N LEU A 145 4.06 -12.35 -8.53
CA LEU A 145 4.78 -12.88 -7.37
C LEU A 145 4.69 -14.41 -7.32
N THR A 146 5.82 -15.07 -7.05
CA THR A 146 5.94 -16.52 -6.89
C THR A 146 6.75 -16.87 -5.65
N VAL A 147 6.28 -17.85 -4.87
CA VAL A 147 7.09 -18.49 -3.82
C VAL A 147 7.80 -19.70 -4.41
N VAL A 148 9.11 -19.58 -4.62
CA VAL A 148 9.96 -20.59 -5.26
C VAL A 148 10.55 -21.49 -4.19
N LYS A 149 10.28 -22.80 -4.28
CA LYS A 149 10.70 -23.79 -3.27
C LYS A 149 12.03 -24.47 -3.60
N GLY A 150 12.51 -24.33 -4.82
CA GLY A 150 13.78 -24.89 -5.26
C GLY A 150 14.22 -24.36 -6.62
N GLU A 151 15.43 -24.74 -7.00
CA GLU A 151 16.13 -24.27 -8.20
C GLU A 151 15.34 -24.42 -9.50
N SER A 152 14.64 -25.56 -9.66
CA SER A 152 13.91 -25.87 -10.90
C SER A 152 12.77 -24.90 -11.24
N GLU A 153 12.31 -24.12 -10.27
CA GLU A 153 11.21 -23.15 -10.42
C GLU A 153 11.72 -21.72 -10.65
N LEU A 154 13.03 -21.48 -10.51
CA LEU A 154 13.62 -20.14 -10.47
C LEU A 154 13.43 -19.37 -11.78
N ASP A 155 13.84 -19.96 -12.90
CA ASP A 155 13.80 -19.31 -14.22
C ASP A 155 12.37 -18.92 -14.60
N ALA A 156 11.42 -19.84 -14.44
CA ALA A 156 10.02 -19.60 -14.77
C ALA A 156 9.41 -18.48 -13.91
N ALA A 157 9.76 -18.42 -12.63
CA ALA A 157 9.30 -17.37 -11.73
C ALA A 157 9.90 -15.99 -12.05
N ILE A 158 11.18 -15.93 -12.44
CA ILE A 158 11.83 -14.69 -12.89
C ILE A 158 11.22 -14.19 -14.20
N GLU A 159 11.03 -15.07 -15.17
CA GLU A 159 10.42 -14.71 -16.45
C GLU A 159 8.97 -14.24 -16.27
N LEU A 160 8.20 -14.84 -15.36
CA LEU A 160 6.88 -14.35 -15.00
C LEU A 160 6.94 -12.94 -14.42
N ALA A 161 7.83 -12.68 -13.46
CA ALA A 161 7.95 -11.36 -12.83
C ALA A 161 8.40 -10.28 -13.85
N ARG A 162 9.26 -10.63 -14.81
CA ARG A 162 9.73 -9.74 -15.90
C ARG A 162 8.62 -9.30 -16.85
N GLN A 163 7.51 -10.03 -16.93
CA GLN A 163 6.35 -9.59 -17.71
C GLN A 163 5.69 -8.33 -17.14
N PHE A 164 5.93 -8.03 -15.85
CA PHE A 164 5.26 -6.93 -15.15
C PHE A 164 6.21 -5.83 -14.66
N ALA A 165 7.52 -6.06 -14.65
CA ALA A 165 8.50 -5.05 -14.26
C ALA A 165 9.86 -5.26 -14.92
N ASN A 166 10.60 -4.16 -15.10
CA ASN A 166 11.98 -4.18 -15.60
C ASN A 166 13.00 -4.60 -14.53
N VAL A 167 12.59 -4.59 -13.26
CA VAL A 167 13.40 -5.02 -12.12
C VAL A 167 12.61 -6.06 -11.34
N VAL A 168 13.23 -7.20 -11.12
CA VAL A 168 12.70 -8.31 -10.31
C VAL A 168 13.46 -8.37 -8.99
N LEU A 169 12.73 -8.62 -7.91
CA LEU A 169 13.28 -8.88 -6.60
C LEU A 169 13.23 -10.37 -6.27
N ILE A 170 14.34 -10.91 -5.79
CA ILE A 170 14.42 -12.24 -5.17
C ILE A 170 14.68 -12.01 -3.68
N GLU A 171 13.75 -12.41 -2.83
CA GLU A 171 13.80 -12.20 -1.39
C GLU A 171 13.84 -13.51 -0.61
N GLU A 172 14.50 -13.48 0.55
CA GLU A 172 14.35 -14.52 1.57
C GLU A 172 12.86 -14.70 1.94
N PHE A 173 12.38 -15.95 1.97
CA PHE A 173 11.03 -16.23 2.44
C PHE A 173 10.97 -16.20 3.97
N ILE A 174 10.27 -15.21 4.53
CA ILE A 174 10.04 -15.12 5.96
C ILE A 174 8.80 -15.92 6.37
N VAL A 175 9.03 -17.07 7.01
CA VAL A 175 7.99 -17.91 7.61
C VAL A 175 7.37 -17.19 8.82
N GLY A 176 6.05 -17.11 8.87
CA GLY A 176 5.34 -16.41 9.94
C GLY A 176 3.94 -15.95 9.58
N LYS A 177 3.41 -15.02 10.39
CA LYS A 177 2.14 -14.36 10.16
C LYS A 177 2.31 -13.22 9.16
N GLU A 178 1.32 -12.98 8.32
CA GLU A 178 1.23 -11.74 7.54
C GLU A 178 0.44 -10.72 8.34
N ILE A 179 1.03 -9.55 8.56
CA ILE A 179 0.39 -8.50 9.36
C ILE A 179 0.56 -7.15 8.68
N THR A 180 -0.38 -6.27 8.93
CA THR A 180 -0.31 -4.90 8.43
C THR A 180 -0.66 -3.89 9.50
N VAL A 181 -0.04 -2.71 9.40
CA VAL A 181 -0.27 -1.59 10.30
C VAL A 181 -0.69 -0.37 9.49
N THR A 182 -1.91 0.11 9.78
CA THR A 182 -2.37 1.40 9.28
C THR A 182 -1.73 2.52 10.09
N VAL A 183 -1.22 3.53 9.41
CA VAL A 183 -0.72 4.77 10.02
C VAL A 183 -1.56 5.92 9.49
N ILE A 184 -2.03 6.80 10.37
CA ILE A 184 -2.72 8.06 10.01
C ILE A 184 -2.11 9.17 10.85
N GLY A 185 -1.59 10.20 10.20
CA GLY A 185 -0.78 11.24 10.82
C GLY A 185 0.36 10.64 11.64
N ASP A 186 0.40 10.98 12.93
CA ASP A 186 1.39 10.50 13.89
C ASP A 186 0.96 9.23 14.68
N LYS A 187 -0.11 8.56 14.26
CA LYS A 187 -0.70 7.44 14.99
C LYS A 187 -0.67 6.15 14.19
N ALA A 188 -0.15 5.09 14.80
CA ALA A 188 -0.30 3.72 14.31
C ALA A 188 -1.56 3.07 14.92
N TYR A 189 -2.36 2.44 14.07
CA TYR A 189 -3.65 1.83 14.41
C TYR A 189 -3.49 0.34 14.77
N PRO A 190 -4.53 -0.32 15.32
CA PRO A 190 -4.49 -1.75 15.63
C PRO A 190 -3.97 -2.59 14.46
N ILE A 191 -3.11 -3.55 14.77
CA ILE A 191 -2.54 -4.46 13.78
C ILE A 191 -3.66 -5.34 13.22
N VAL A 192 -3.69 -5.51 11.90
CA VAL A 192 -4.55 -6.48 11.23
C VAL A 192 -3.69 -7.68 10.85
N GLU A 193 -4.04 -8.86 11.32
CA GLU A 193 -3.48 -10.13 10.85
C GLU A 193 -4.27 -10.62 9.64
N ILE A 194 -3.55 -11.04 8.61
CA ILE A 194 -4.08 -11.50 7.33
C ILE A 194 -3.83 -13.00 7.24
N VAL A 195 -4.90 -13.79 7.20
CA VAL A 195 -4.84 -15.26 7.14
C VAL A 195 -5.51 -15.71 5.83
N PRO A 196 -4.75 -15.79 4.73
CA PRO A 196 -5.28 -16.27 3.45
C PRO A 196 -5.67 -17.76 3.55
N SER A 197 -6.66 -18.18 2.76
CA SER A 197 -7.16 -19.56 2.70
C SER A 197 -6.12 -20.55 2.19
N HIS A 198 -5.12 -20.05 1.47
CA HIS A 198 -3.94 -20.77 1.05
C HIS A 198 -2.69 -19.98 1.42
N GLY A 199 -1.50 -20.59 1.34
CA GLY A 199 -0.27 -20.07 1.97
C GLY A 199 0.26 -18.71 1.48
N LEU A 200 -0.42 -18.01 0.58
CA LEU A 200 -0.04 -16.72 0.03
C LEU A 200 -1.24 -15.77 0.01
N TYR A 201 -1.05 -14.51 0.37
CA TYR A 201 -2.08 -13.46 0.22
C TYR A 201 -2.04 -12.88 -1.21
N ASP A 202 -2.55 -13.67 -2.15
CA ASP A 202 -2.56 -13.35 -3.58
C ASP A 202 -3.78 -12.51 -4.01
N TYR A 203 -3.89 -12.23 -5.31
CA TYR A 203 -5.00 -11.46 -5.86
C TYR A 203 -6.36 -12.12 -5.57
N GLU A 204 -6.44 -13.45 -5.67
CA GLU A 204 -7.67 -14.20 -5.40
C GLU A 204 -8.10 -14.03 -3.94
N CYS A 205 -7.16 -14.21 -3.01
CA CYS A 205 -7.38 -14.01 -1.58
C CYS A 205 -7.76 -12.56 -1.21
N LYS A 206 -7.27 -11.57 -1.95
CA LYS A 206 -7.52 -10.14 -1.70
C LYS A 206 -8.94 -9.72 -2.11
N TYR A 207 -9.42 -10.20 -3.25
CA TYR A 207 -10.65 -9.67 -3.88
C TYR A 207 -11.84 -10.64 -3.86
N ASN A 208 -11.63 -11.95 -3.62
CA ASN A 208 -12.73 -12.90 -3.48
C ASN A 208 -13.19 -13.03 -2.02
N LYS A 209 -14.47 -12.78 -1.78
CA LYS A 209 -15.08 -12.82 -0.44
C LYS A 209 -14.99 -14.24 0.15
N GLY A 210 -14.47 -14.33 1.38
CA GLY A 210 -14.35 -15.59 2.12
C GLY A 210 -13.03 -16.32 1.92
N MET A 211 -12.14 -15.83 1.04
CA MET A 211 -10.83 -16.44 0.80
C MET A 211 -9.75 -15.99 1.78
N THR A 212 -10.03 -15.03 2.65
CA THR A 212 -9.09 -14.54 3.66
C THR A 212 -9.81 -14.19 4.94
N GLU A 213 -9.31 -14.69 6.07
CA GLU A 213 -9.71 -14.26 7.39
C GLU A 213 -8.84 -13.09 7.87
N TYR A 214 -9.46 -12.14 8.55
CA TYR A 214 -8.76 -10.97 9.09
C TYR A 214 -9.03 -10.86 10.58
N PHE A 215 -7.97 -10.79 11.38
CA PHE A 215 -8.07 -10.61 12.83
C PHE A 215 -7.57 -9.21 13.19
N CYS A 216 -8.45 -8.37 13.72
CA CYS A 216 -8.12 -7.03 14.16
C CYS A 216 -8.85 -6.69 15.47
N PRO A 217 -8.12 -6.40 16.57
CA PRO A 217 -6.66 -6.45 16.68
C PRO A 217 -6.10 -7.87 16.48
N ALA A 218 -4.91 -7.97 15.89
CA ALA A 218 -4.18 -9.22 15.76
C ALA A 218 -3.88 -9.83 17.15
N ASN A 219 -3.87 -11.16 17.24
CA ASN A 219 -3.52 -11.87 18.48
C ASN A 219 -1.99 -11.91 18.65
N ILE A 220 -1.45 -10.82 19.19
CA ILE A 220 -0.01 -10.56 19.42
C ILE A 220 0.11 -9.96 20.82
N ASP A 221 1.20 -10.30 21.53
CA ASP A 221 1.51 -9.69 22.83
C ASP A 221 1.48 -8.15 22.78
N LYS A 222 1.09 -7.51 23.88
CA LYS A 222 0.87 -6.05 23.93
C LYS A 222 2.16 -5.26 23.70
N ASP A 223 3.28 -5.71 24.24
CA ASP A 223 4.54 -4.98 24.11
C ASP A 223 5.13 -5.17 22.72
N LEU A 224 5.00 -6.39 22.16
CA LEU A 224 5.34 -6.65 20.76
C LEU A 224 4.47 -5.83 19.80
N THR A 225 3.15 -5.74 20.05
CA THR A 225 2.22 -4.91 19.26
C THR A 225 2.67 -3.46 19.23
N LYS A 226 2.99 -2.87 20.39
CA LYS A 226 3.50 -1.49 20.48
C LYS A 226 4.82 -1.31 19.75
N ALA A 227 5.73 -2.28 19.84
CA ALA A 227 7.02 -2.24 19.14
C ALA A 227 6.83 -2.23 17.61
N ILE A 228 5.94 -3.09 17.09
CA ILE A 228 5.62 -3.15 15.65
C ILE A 228 4.96 -1.85 15.19
N GLN A 229 3.99 -1.33 15.94
CA GLN A 229 3.33 -0.05 15.65
C GLN A 229 4.32 1.12 15.63
N LYS A 230 5.27 1.15 16.57
CA LYS A 230 6.36 2.14 16.61
C LYS A 230 7.26 2.02 15.38
N SER A 231 7.60 0.80 14.96
CA SER A 231 8.37 0.55 13.74
C SER A 231 7.61 1.02 12.49
N ALA A 232 6.31 0.71 12.37
CA ALA A 232 5.48 1.17 11.25
C ALA A 232 5.43 2.70 11.15
N LEU A 233 5.24 3.39 12.27
CA LEU A 233 5.27 4.85 12.31
C LEU A 233 6.66 5.40 11.93
N LYS A 234 7.75 4.77 12.40
CA LYS A 234 9.11 5.15 12.02
C LYS A 234 9.34 4.97 10.52
N ILE A 235 8.84 3.90 9.92
CA ILE A 235 8.94 3.63 8.47
C ILE A 235 8.14 4.65 7.67
N HIS A 236 6.88 4.92 8.06
CA HIS A 236 6.04 5.94 7.43
C HIS A 236 6.78 7.29 7.34
N LYS A 237 7.36 7.75 8.46
CA LYS A 237 8.13 9.00 8.51
C LYS A 237 9.44 8.91 7.71
N LEU A 238 10.15 7.79 7.80
CA LEU A 238 11.42 7.57 7.09
C LEU A 238 11.25 7.66 5.57
N LEU A 239 10.16 7.13 5.04
CA LEU A 239 9.87 7.12 3.61
C LEU A 239 9.19 8.43 3.13
N GLY A 240 9.01 9.41 4.03
CA GLY A 240 8.43 10.72 3.71
C GLY A 240 6.91 10.68 3.46
N CYS A 241 6.25 9.60 3.86
CA CYS A 241 4.80 9.48 3.71
C CYS A 241 4.07 10.53 4.56
N ARG A 242 2.86 10.88 4.11
CA ARG A 242 1.97 11.83 4.81
C ARG A 242 0.55 11.31 4.88
N HIS A 243 -0.19 11.88 5.82
CA HIS A 243 -1.62 11.71 6.08
C HIS A 243 -2.03 10.30 6.45
N TYR A 244 -1.78 9.32 5.59
CA TYR A 244 -2.02 7.92 5.90
C TYR A 244 -1.18 7.00 5.03
N SER A 245 -0.97 5.77 5.51
CA SER A 245 -0.39 4.68 4.74
C SER A 245 -0.74 3.35 5.37
N ARG A 246 -0.36 2.28 4.69
CA ARG A 246 -0.38 0.92 5.23
C ARG A 246 1.02 0.30 5.12
N VAL A 247 1.54 -0.21 6.23
CA VAL A 247 2.87 -0.83 6.31
C VAL A 247 2.71 -2.34 6.49
N ASP A 248 3.18 -3.11 5.52
CA ASP A 248 2.98 -4.56 5.46
C ASP A 248 4.25 -5.29 5.96
N PHE A 249 4.06 -6.30 6.82
CA PHE A 249 5.14 -7.06 7.45
C PHE A 249 4.89 -8.58 7.43
N ARG A 250 5.99 -9.34 7.53
CA ARG A 250 5.97 -10.73 8.01
C ARG A 250 6.43 -10.75 9.46
N LEU A 251 5.64 -11.36 10.35
CA LEU A 251 6.00 -11.57 11.74
C LEU A 251 6.46 -13.01 11.95
N ASP A 252 7.77 -13.21 12.17
CA ASP A 252 8.33 -14.54 12.35
C ASP A 252 8.03 -15.14 13.75
N LYS A 253 8.35 -16.43 13.91
CA LYS A 253 8.15 -17.17 15.17
C LYS A 253 8.93 -16.62 16.38
N ASN A 254 9.94 -15.80 16.14
CA ASN A 254 10.77 -15.17 17.19
C ASN A 254 10.25 -13.77 17.54
N GLY A 255 9.11 -13.34 16.98
CA GLY A 255 8.55 -12.02 17.23
C GLY A 255 9.24 -10.90 16.46
N ARG A 256 9.99 -11.20 15.39
CA ARG A 256 10.61 -10.17 14.55
C ARG A 256 9.66 -9.80 13.40
N ALA A 257 9.38 -8.50 13.26
CA ALA A 257 8.56 -7.96 12.17
C ALA A 257 9.44 -7.48 11.02
N TRP A 258 9.30 -8.14 9.87
CA TRP A 258 10.08 -7.93 8.66
C TRP A 258 9.27 -7.12 7.67
N PHE A 259 9.70 -5.89 7.39
CA PHE A 259 9.06 -4.97 6.45
C PHE A 259 9.07 -5.57 5.04
N LEU A 260 7.90 -5.63 4.41
CA LEU A 260 7.75 -6.07 3.02
C LEU A 260 7.66 -4.87 2.08
N GLU A 261 6.71 -3.97 2.35
CA GLU A 261 6.40 -2.81 1.54
C GLU A 261 5.52 -1.81 2.33
N LEU A 262 5.39 -0.60 1.79
CA LEU A 262 4.46 0.42 2.28
C LEU A 262 3.55 0.83 1.13
N ASN A 263 2.24 0.76 1.34
CA ASN A 263 1.24 1.28 0.41
C ASN A 263 0.83 2.70 0.84
N THR A 264 1.03 3.68 -0.06
CA THR A 264 0.74 5.11 0.18
C THR A 264 -0.70 5.53 -0.14
N LEU A 265 -1.47 4.65 -0.78
CA LEU A 265 -2.86 4.89 -1.19
C LEU A 265 -3.71 3.62 -0.93
N PRO A 266 -3.71 3.08 0.30
CA PRO A 266 -4.40 1.82 0.57
C PRO A 266 -5.91 1.94 0.38
N GLY A 267 -6.53 0.83 -0.01
CA GLY A 267 -7.97 0.77 -0.26
C GLY A 267 -8.88 1.17 0.89
N MET A 268 -10.05 1.67 0.48
CA MET A 268 -11.07 2.28 1.35
C MET A 268 -12.45 1.63 1.18
N THR A 269 -12.51 0.43 0.63
CA THR A 269 -13.76 -0.36 0.64
C THR A 269 -14.07 -0.86 2.05
N GLU A 270 -15.31 -1.26 2.34
CA GLU A 270 -15.68 -1.83 3.65
C GLU A 270 -14.85 -3.06 4.05
N THR A 271 -14.35 -3.82 3.07
CA THR A 271 -13.51 -5.00 3.29
C THR A 271 -12.02 -4.68 3.36
N SER A 272 -11.62 -3.43 3.10
CA SER A 272 -10.23 -2.99 3.11
C SER A 272 -9.63 -2.93 4.53
N LEU A 273 -8.30 -3.02 4.60
CA LEU A 273 -7.56 -3.18 5.85
C LEU A 273 -7.51 -1.90 6.69
N VAL A 274 -7.49 -0.72 6.05
CA VAL A 274 -7.51 0.58 6.74
C VAL A 274 -8.83 0.80 7.49
N PRO A 275 -10.01 0.64 6.85
CA PRO A 275 -11.29 0.66 7.56
C PRO A 275 -11.41 -0.36 8.69
N LYS A 276 -10.88 -1.58 8.52
CA LYS A 276 -10.85 -2.60 9.58
C LYS A 276 -10.04 -2.14 10.80
N ALA A 277 -8.84 -1.60 10.58
CA ALA A 277 -7.99 -1.08 11.66
C ALA A 277 -8.62 0.13 12.37
N ALA A 278 -9.24 1.04 11.61
CA ALA A 278 -9.97 2.19 12.14
C ALA A 278 -11.16 1.75 13.01
N LYS A 279 -11.97 0.81 12.53
CA LYS A 279 -13.10 0.24 13.29
C LYS A 279 -12.67 -0.44 14.58
N ALA A 280 -11.58 -1.21 14.56
CA ALA A 280 -11.02 -1.83 15.76
C ALA A 280 -10.53 -0.80 16.80
N SER A 281 -10.24 0.44 16.37
CA SER A 281 -9.93 1.57 17.25
C SER A 281 -11.15 2.40 17.67
N GLY A 282 -12.36 2.00 17.27
CA GLY A 282 -13.61 2.68 17.61
C GLY A 282 -14.06 3.74 16.61
N LEU A 283 -13.41 3.90 15.45
CA LEU A 283 -13.81 4.86 14.42
C LEU A 283 -14.78 4.22 13.42
N SER A 284 -15.87 4.93 13.14
CA SER A 284 -16.70 4.67 11.96
C SER A 284 -15.95 5.02 10.67
N PHE A 285 -16.48 4.58 9.53
CA PHE A 285 -15.90 4.90 8.23
C PHE A 285 -15.94 6.41 7.91
N PRO A 286 -17.06 7.14 8.13
CA PRO A 286 -17.05 8.60 8.00
C PRO A 286 -16.02 9.28 8.91
N GLU A 287 -15.88 8.87 10.17
CA GLU A 287 -14.87 9.44 11.07
C GLU A 287 -13.43 9.16 10.59
N LEU A 288 -13.17 7.99 10.00
CA LEU A 288 -11.90 7.69 9.35
C LEU A 288 -11.64 8.66 8.18
N ILE A 289 -12.61 8.84 7.29
CA ILE A 289 -12.48 9.77 6.14
C ILE A 289 -12.24 11.20 6.63
N GLN A 290 -12.99 11.66 7.64
CA GLN A 290 -12.80 12.97 8.25
C GLN A 290 -11.41 13.11 8.88
N THR A 291 -10.88 12.06 9.53
CA THR A 291 -9.53 12.08 10.12
C THR A 291 -8.48 12.30 9.03
N ILE A 292 -8.58 11.60 7.90
CA ILE A 292 -7.63 11.77 6.77
C ILE A 292 -7.76 13.16 6.13
N ILE A 293 -8.98 13.69 6.01
CA ILE A 293 -9.23 15.05 5.53
C ILE A 293 -8.54 16.08 6.46
N ASN A 294 -8.68 15.93 7.78
CA ASN A 294 -8.06 16.84 8.74
C ASN A 294 -6.53 16.82 8.62
N GLU A 295 -5.92 15.64 8.53
CA GLU A 295 -4.48 15.51 8.30
C GLU A 295 -4.03 16.27 7.04
N ALA A 296 -4.79 16.17 5.95
CA ALA A 296 -4.47 16.87 4.70
C ALA A 296 -4.64 18.39 4.76
N LEU A 297 -5.44 18.89 5.68
CA LEU A 297 -5.64 20.33 5.90
C LEU A 297 -4.58 20.93 6.82
N GLU A 298 -4.13 20.17 7.82
CA GLU A 298 -3.20 20.61 8.86
C GLU A 298 -1.72 20.44 8.44
N ASN A 299 -1.38 19.38 7.69
CA ASN A 299 0.01 18.96 7.45
C ASN A 299 0.41 18.90 5.95
N ARG A 300 0.67 20.06 5.33
CA ARG A 300 0.96 20.20 3.87
C ARG A 300 2.23 19.50 3.34
#